data_AF-M1AK37-F1
#
_entry.id   AF-M1AK37-F1
#
_cell.length_a   1.000
_cell.length_b   1.000
_cell.length_c   1.000
_cell.angle_alpha   90.00
_cell.angle_beta   90.00
_cell.angle_gamma   90.00
#
_symmetry.space_group_name_H-M   'P 1'
#
loop_
_entity.id
_entity.type
_entity.pdbx_description
1 polymer ?
#
loop_
_entity_poly.entity_id
_entity_poly.type
_entity_poly.pdbx_seq_one_letter_code
_entity_poly.pdbx_strand_id
1 'polypeptide(L)'
;MLPFLLQVVSQLANKAQYALFTTIGALESQVIEALQAEVPVPIFTVGPTIPFSDTEFKTNQPSPNYLSWLDDQPKDSALYISQGSFMSVSKEQLDEIIAGVHSSILGGT
;
A
#
# COMPACT_ATOMS: atom_id res chain seq x y z
N MET A 1 2.47 17.52 12.14
CA MET A 1 2.50 16.04 12.03
C MET A 1 3.90 15.52 11.69
N LEU A 2 4.53 15.95 10.59
CA LEU A 2 5.86 15.47 10.19
C LEU A 2 6.99 15.72 11.21
N PRO A 3 7.14 16.91 11.84
CA PRO A 3 8.20 17.14 12.83
C PRO A 3 8.06 16.26 14.08
N PHE A 4 6.81 16.00 14.49
CA PHE A 4 6.51 15.12 15.60
C PHE A 4 6.88 13.66 15.27
N LEU A 5 6.60 13.19 14.06
CA LEU A 5 6.97 11.85 13.62
C LEU A 5 8.49 11.67 13.56
N LEU A 6 9.24 12.66 13.04
CA LEU A 6 10.70 12.61 13.02
C LEU A 6 11.29 12.56 14.44
N GLN A 7 10.73 13.34 15.37
CA GLN A 7 11.16 13.31 16.76
C GLN A 7 10.91 11.96 17.43
N VAL A 8 9.76 11.33 17.17
CA VAL A 8 9.44 9.98 17.66
C VAL A 8 10.39 8.95 17.04
N VAL A 9 10.62 9.00 15.73
CA VAL A 9 11.56 8.10 15.04
C VAL A 9 12.98 8.26 15.60
N SER A 10 13.46 9.48 15.80
CA SER A 10 14.78 9.75 16.37
C SER A 10 14.90 9.22 17.80
N GLN A 11 13.89 9.42 18.66
CA GLN A 11 13.87 8.87 20.02
C GLN A 11 13.90 7.35 20.06
N LEU A 12 13.16 6.68 19.16
CA LEU A 12 13.15 5.22 19.05
C LEU A 12 14.48 4.70 18.48
N ALA A 13 15.02 5.39 17.47
CA ALA A 13 16.29 5.07 16.83
C ALA A 13 17.47 5.14 17.83
N ASN A 14 17.46 6.06 18.78
CA ASN A 14 18.50 6.15 19.83
C ASN A 14 18.63 4.89 20.69
N LYS A 15 17.65 3.98 20.67
CA LYS A 15 17.68 2.69 21.38
C LYS A 15 17.88 1.49 20.44
N ALA A 16 17.90 1.73 19.13
CA ALA A 16 18.07 0.71 18.12
C ALA A 16 19.53 0.65 17.63
N GLN A 17 19.91 -0.46 17.00
CA GLN A 17 21.19 -0.55 16.30
C GLN A 17 21.07 -0.12 14.84
N TYR A 18 19.90 -0.38 14.23
CA TYR A 18 19.61 -0.14 12.83
C TYR A 18 18.13 0.18 12.63
N ALA A 19 17.80 0.93 11.59
CA ALA A 19 16.43 1.15 11.15
C ALA A 19 16.19 0.40 9.82
N LEU A 20 15.17 -0.45 9.80
CA LEU A 20 14.76 -1.22 8.62
C LEU A 20 13.52 -0.60 8.02
N PHE A 21 13.57 -0.25 6.73
CA PHE A 21 12.43 0.28 6.00
C PHE A 21 11.99 -0.72 4.92
N THR A 22 10.69 -1.01 4.89
CA THR A 22 10.06 -1.94 3.96
C THR A 22 9.84 -1.29 2.59
N THR A 23 10.91 -0.73 2.03
CA THR A 23 10.93 0.00 0.75
C THR A 23 12.09 -0.46 -0.12
N ILE A 24 12.11 -0.02 -1.37
CA ILE A 24 13.21 -0.22 -2.31
C ILE A 24 14.01 1.09 -2.35
N GLY A 25 15.31 1.04 -2.10
CA GLY A 25 16.14 2.27 -2.04
C GLY A 25 16.04 3.17 -3.28
N ALA A 26 15.94 2.58 -4.48
CA ALA A 26 15.77 3.35 -5.72
C ALA A 26 14.40 4.05 -5.85
N LEU A 27 13.37 3.56 -5.14
CA LEU A 27 12.03 4.16 -5.16
C LEU A 27 11.97 5.44 -4.33
N GLU A 28 12.70 5.48 -3.22
CA GLU A 28 12.60 6.56 -2.21
C GLU A 28 13.97 7.16 -1.84
N SER A 29 14.92 7.19 -2.78
CA SER A 29 16.32 7.55 -2.49
C SER A 29 16.47 8.89 -1.75
N GLN A 30 15.77 9.93 -2.21
CA GLN A 30 15.80 11.26 -1.60
C GLN A 30 15.25 11.26 -0.15
N VAL A 31 14.22 10.46 0.12
CA VAL A 31 13.63 10.33 1.45
C VAL A 31 14.60 9.59 2.38
N ILE A 32 15.23 8.53 1.89
CA ILE A 32 16.23 7.78 2.64
C ILE A 32 17.45 8.65 2.96
N GLU A 33 17.96 9.42 2.00
CA GLU A 33 19.06 10.37 2.22
C GLU A 33 18.71 11.43 3.26
N ALA A 34 17.50 12.01 3.18
CA ALA A 34 17.02 12.97 4.16
C ALA A 34 16.88 12.35 5.57
N LEU A 35 16.38 11.12 5.67
CA LEU A 35 16.27 10.41 6.95
C LEU A 35 17.64 10.04 7.52
N GLN A 36 18.60 9.65 6.69
CA GLN A 36 19.96 9.34 7.13
C GLN A 36 20.66 10.55 7.77
N ALA A 37 20.31 11.77 7.37
CA ALA A 37 20.83 13.00 7.98
C ALA A 37 20.26 13.27 9.38
N GLU A 38 19.04 12.79 9.67
CA GLU A 38 18.28 13.11 10.89
C GLU A 38 18.27 11.97 11.92
N VAL A 39 18.47 10.73 11.47
CA VAL A 39 18.33 9.52 12.28
C VAL A 39 19.72 9.02 12.70
N PRO A 40 19.99 8.83 14.02
CA PRO A 40 21.33 8.53 14.51
C PRO A 40 21.76 7.06 14.36
N VAL A 41 21.11 6.28 13.49
CA VAL A 41 21.42 4.86 13.23
C VAL A 41 21.46 4.58 11.72
N PRO A 42 22.23 3.58 11.27
CA PRO A 42 22.23 3.17 9.87
C PRO A 42 20.82 2.74 9.42
N ILE A 43 20.45 3.19 8.23
CA ILE A 43 19.18 2.88 7.59
C ILE A 43 19.40 1.82 6.51
N PHE A 44 18.65 0.72 6.56
CA PHE A 44 18.61 -0.29 5.50
C PHE A 44 17.22 -0.38 4.88
N THR A 45 17.18 -0.48 3.56
CA THR A 45 15.96 -0.76 2.80
C THR A 45 15.90 -2.26 2.51
N VAL A 46 14.81 -2.91 2.92
CA VAL A 46 14.64 -4.38 2.83
C VAL A 46 13.39 -4.78 2.07
N GLY A 47 12.77 -3.83 1.36
CA GLY A 47 11.51 -4.01 0.66
C GLY A 47 11.63 -4.55 -0.77
N PRO A 48 10.49 -4.96 -1.34
CA PRO A 48 9.17 -5.03 -0.69
C PRO A 48 9.09 -6.25 0.24
N THR A 49 8.69 -6.06 1.50
CA THR A 49 8.50 -7.16 2.48
C THR A 49 7.04 -7.62 2.51
N ILE A 50 6.42 -7.73 1.34
CA ILE A 50 5.08 -8.28 1.23
C ILE A 50 5.22 -9.79 1.49
N PRO A 51 4.44 -10.38 2.42
CA PRO A 51 4.50 -11.81 2.66
C PRO A 51 4.28 -12.55 1.35
N PHE A 52 5.30 -13.27 0.90
CA PHE A 52 5.13 -14.24 -0.17
C PHE A 52 4.41 -15.42 0.47
N SER A 53 3.07 -15.39 0.48
CA SER A 53 2.33 -16.62 0.67
C SER A 53 2.65 -17.47 -0.54
N ASP A 54 3.31 -18.61 -0.33
CA ASP A 54 3.38 -19.65 -1.35
C ASP A 54 1.98 -19.80 -1.91
N THR A 55 1.82 -19.49 -3.19
CA THR A 55 0.56 -19.61 -3.93
C THR A 55 0.19 -21.06 -4.17
N GLU A 56 0.46 -21.95 -3.21
CA GLU A 56 -0.50 -23.00 -2.90
C GLU A 56 -1.65 -22.34 -2.12
N PHE A 57 -2.38 -21.47 -2.83
CA PHE A 57 -3.83 -21.46 -2.66
C PHE A 57 -4.21 -22.92 -2.68
N LYS A 58 -4.60 -23.47 -1.52
CA LYS A 58 -5.11 -24.83 -1.39
C LYS A 58 -5.92 -25.11 -2.64
N THR A 59 -5.41 -25.95 -3.52
CA THR A 59 -5.87 -26.19 -4.90
C THR A 59 -7.26 -26.85 -4.95
N ASN A 60 -7.98 -26.84 -3.82
CA ASN A 60 -9.30 -27.42 -3.61
C ASN A 60 -10.34 -26.37 -3.17
N GLN A 61 -9.99 -25.07 -3.08
CA GLN A 61 -10.97 -24.01 -2.93
C GLN A 61 -11.25 -23.43 -4.33
N PRO A 62 -12.53 -23.37 -4.76
CA PRO A 62 -12.85 -22.75 -6.04
C PRO A 62 -12.30 -21.32 -6.06
N SER A 63 -11.65 -20.93 -7.16
CA SER A 63 -11.24 -19.56 -7.38
C SER A 63 -12.42 -18.63 -7.05
N PRO A 64 -12.21 -17.56 -6.27
CA PRO A 64 -13.27 -16.60 -6.00
C PRO A 64 -13.94 -16.17 -7.31
N ASN A 65 -15.28 -16.13 -7.33
CA ASN A 65 -16.09 -15.84 -8.52
C ASN A 65 -15.68 -14.53 -9.24
N TYR A 66 -15.05 -13.59 -8.53
CA TYR A 66 -14.57 -12.34 -9.13
C TYR A 66 -13.28 -12.48 -9.95
N LEU A 67 -12.45 -13.51 -9.72
CA LEU A 67 -11.24 -13.74 -10.53
C LEU A 67 -11.61 -14.20 -11.95
N SER A 68 -12.57 -15.12 -12.07
CA SER A 68 -13.11 -15.51 -13.38
C SER A 68 -13.77 -14.33 -14.10
N TRP A 69 -14.50 -13.46 -13.38
CA TRP A 69 -15.02 -12.23 -13.98
C TRP A 69 -13.91 -11.30 -14.47
N LEU A 70 -12.80 -11.20 -13.73
CA LEU A 70 -11.65 -10.36 -14.08
C LEU A 70 -10.94 -10.89 -15.33
N ASP A 71 -10.79 -12.22 -15.45
CA ASP A 71 -10.19 -12.88 -16.61
C ASP A 71 -10.96 -12.58 -17.91
N ASP A 72 -12.28 -12.34 -17.80
CA ASP A 72 -13.14 -11.99 -18.94
C ASP A 72 -13.10 -10.50 -19.32
N GLN A 73 -12.41 -9.63 -18.56
CA GLN A 73 -12.33 -8.20 -18.85
C GLN A 73 -11.21 -7.88 -19.87
N PRO A 74 -11.38 -6.85 -20.72
CA PRO A 74 -10.28 -6.32 -21.51
C PRO A 74 -9.07 -5.93 -20.65
N LYS A 75 -7.88 -5.95 -21.26
CA LYS A 75 -6.67 -5.51 -20.58
C LYS A 75 -6.79 -4.05 -20.15
N ASP A 76 -6.35 -3.75 -18.92
CA ASP A 76 -6.30 -2.40 -18.36
C ASP A 76 -7.69 -1.72 -18.25
N SER A 77 -8.80 -2.48 -18.23
CA SER A 77 -10.16 -1.93 -18.16
C SER A 77 -10.84 -2.04 -16.79
N ALA A 78 -10.31 -2.84 -15.86
CA ALA A 78 -10.87 -3.02 -14.53
C ALA A 78 -10.17 -2.13 -13.50
N LEU A 79 -10.95 -1.38 -12.70
CA LEU A 79 -10.43 -0.57 -11.60
C LEU A 79 -10.55 -1.34 -10.28
N TYR A 80 -9.42 -1.63 -9.64
CA TYR A 80 -9.38 -2.19 -8.28
C TYR A 80 -9.52 -1.07 -7.25
N ILE A 81 -10.50 -1.19 -6.35
CA ILE A 81 -10.75 -0.24 -5.27
C ILE A 81 -10.67 -0.97 -3.93
N SER A 82 -9.71 -0.58 -3.08
CA SER A 82 -9.53 -1.09 -1.72
C SER A 82 -8.87 -0.04 -0.84
N GLN A 83 -9.32 0.05 0.40
CA GLN A 83 -8.75 0.96 1.42
C GLN A 83 -7.95 0.20 2.49
N GLY A 84 -7.63 -1.06 2.21
CA GLY A 84 -7.04 -1.96 3.20
C GLY A 84 -8.04 -2.36 4.29
N SER A 85 -7.57 -3.16 5.24
CA SER A 85 -8.40 -3.73 6.31
C SER A 85 -8.58 -2.80 7.51
N PHE A 86 -7.71 -1.80 7.68
CA PHE A 86 -7.68 -0.96 8.88
C PHE A 86 -8.56 0.29 8.78
N MET A 87 -8.75 0.82 7.57
CA MET A 87 -9.50 2.05 7.36
C MET A 87 -10.96 1.74 7.07
N SER A 88 -11.87 2.37 7.81
CA SER A 88 -13.29 2.41 7.46
C SER A 88 -13.63 3.73 6.76
N VAL A 89 -14.51 3.66 5.76
CA VAL A 89 -15.14 4.85 5.18
C VAL A 89 -16.42 5.18 5.91
N SER A 90 -16.69 6.48 6.03
CA SER A 90 -18.04 6.91 6.40
C SER A 90 -19.01 6.52 5.28
N LYS A 91 -20.30 6.43 5.63
CA LYS A 91 -21.34 6.14 4.64
C LYS A 91 -21.34 7.19 3.53
N GLU A 92 -21.23 8.46 3.90
CA GLU A 92 -21.24 9.59 2.97
C GLU A 92 -20.07 9.50 1.99
N GLN A 93 -18.87 9.13 2.46
CA GLN A 93 -17.72 8.93 1.57
C GLN A 93 -17.92 7.75 0.62
N LEU A 94 -18.53 6.65 1.09
CA LEU A 94 -18.84 5.50 0.25
C LEU A 94 -19.88 5.85 -0.82
N ASP A 95 -20.92 6.61 -0.46
CA ASP A 95 -21.96 7.06 -1.38
C ASP A 95 -21.34 7.90 -2.52
N GLU A 96 -20.41 8.80 -2.21
CA GLU A 96 -19.68 9.58 -3.21
C GLU A 96 -18.75 8.73 -4.09
N ILE A 97 -18.06 7.73 -3.53
CA ILE A 97 -17.25 6.78 -4.32
C ILE A 97 -18.13 6.02 -5.31
N ILE A 98 -19.29 5.52 -4.86
CA ILE A 98 -20.25 4.80 -5.71
C ILE A 98 -20.76 5.71 -6.83
N ALA A 99 -21.15 6.95 -6.51
CA ALA A 99 -21.61 7.93 -7.48
C ALA A 99 -20.54 8.26 -8.54
N GLY A 100 -19.28 8.41 -8.12
CA GLY A 100 -18.14 8.64 -9.01
C GLY A 100 -17.87 7.47 -9.95
N VAL A 101 -17.90 6.23 -9.44
CA VAL A 101 -17.73 5.02 -10.26
C VAL A 101 -18.85 4.89 -11.30
N HIS A 102 -20.11 5.10 -10.90
CA HIS A 102 -21.25 5.08 -11.82
C HIS A 102 -21.12 6.13 -12.93
N SER A 103 -20.73 7.35 -12.58
CA SER A 103 -20.60 8.45 -13.54
C SER A 103 -19.47 8.20 -14.55
N SER A 104 -18.38 7.57 -14.11
CA SER A 104 -17.22 7.25 -14.96
C SER A 104 -17.54 6.24 -16.08
N ILE A 105 -18.56 5.41 -15.89
CA ILE A 105 -19.03 4.43 -16.88
C ILE A 105 -19.93 5.11 -17.93
N LEU A 106 -20.68 6.14 -17.54
CA LEU A 106 -21.67 6.81 -18.40
C LEU A 106 -21.09 7.97 -19.22
N GLY A 107 -19.92 8.50 -18.86
CA GLY A 107 -19.26 9.61 -19.57
C GLY A 107 -18.47 9.23 -20.83
N GLY A 108 -18.50 7.95 -21.23
CA GLY A 108 -17.74 7.41 -22.37
C GLY A 108 -18.54 7.20 -23.67
N THR A 109 -19.80 7.62 -23.72
CA THR A 109 -20.65 7.60 -24.93
C THR A 109 -20.91 9.00 -25.46
#